data_AF-A0A845U5H9-F1
#
_entry.id   AF-A0A845U5H9-F1
#
_cell.length_a   1.000
_cell.length_b   1.000
_cell.length_c   1.000
_cell.angle_alpha   90.00
_cell.angle_beta   90.00
_cell.angle_gamma   90.00
#
_symmetry.space_group_name_H-M   'P 1'
#
loop_
_entity.id
_entity.type
_entity.pdbx_description
1 polymer ?
#
loop_
_entity_poly.entity_id
_entity_poly.type
_entity_poly.pdbx_seq_one_letter_code
_entity_poly.pdbx_strand_id
1 'polypeptide(L)'
;MARYGGLLGKRVEVHYRAGDVTLPATARMVADSGRSIFLEEHYVLRGRVQTFRWEIPYQCILRMEENRAPLPASAFDGREPG
;
A
#
# COMPACT_ATOMS: atom_id res chain seq x y z
N MET A 1 -12.35 4.38 17.45
CA MET A 1 -12.29 2.96 17.04
C MET A 1 -11.55 2.88 15.71
N ALA A 2 -10.63 1.91 15.56
CA ALA A 2 -9.91 1.67 14.31
C ALA A 2 -10.89 1.12 13.25
N ARG A 3 -11.22 1.94 12.23
CA ARG A 3 -12.21 1.59 11.19
C ARG A 3 -11.73 0.44 10.31
N TYR A 4 -10.42 0.25 10.21
CA TYR A 4 -9.80 -0.70 9.30
C TYR A 4 -8.90 -1.70 10.01
N GLY A 5 -9.07 -1.88 11.32
CA GLY A 5 -8.25 -2.80 12.12
C GLY A 5 -8.22 -4.25 11.59
N GLY A 6 -9.29 -4.71 10.94
CA GLY A 6 -9.35 -6.05 10.31
C GLY A 6 -8.49 -6.23 9.05
N LEU A 7 -7.89 -5.14 8.54
CA LEU A 7 -6.99 -5.14 7.39
C LEU A 7 -5.52 -4.99 7.79
N LEU A 8 -5.23 -4.85 9.08
CA LEU A 8 -3.87 -4.76 9.59
C LEU A 8 -3.03 -5.99 9.19
N GLY A 9 -1.83 -5.75 8.68
CA GLY A 9 -0.91 -6.78 8.17
C GLY A 9 -1.23 -7.30 6.77
N LYS A 10 -2.40 -6.96 6.21
CA LYS A 10 -2.81 -7.41 4.88
C LYS A 10 -2.35 -6.44 3.79
N ARG A 11 -2.22 -6.96 2.57
CA ARG A 11 -2.09 -6.11 1.38
C ARG A 11 -3.47 -5.54 1.06
N VAL A 12 -3.54 -4.23 0.93
CA VAL A 12 -4.78 -3.51 0.66
C VAL A 12 -4.60 -2.65 -0.57
N GLU A 13 -5.69 -2.45 -1.28
CA GLU A 13 -5.80 -1.40 -2.30
C GLU A 13 -6.68 -0.30 -1.73
N VAL A 14 -6.14 0.91 -1.70
CA VAL A 14 -6.83 2.10 -1.22
C VAL A 14 -6.95 3.10 -2.37
N HIS A 15 -8.16 3.61 -2.56
CA HIS A 15 -8.40 4.78 -3.39
C HIS A 15 -8.56 5.97 -2.46
N TYR A 16 -7.68 6.95 -2.59
CA TYR A 16 -7.68 8.12 -1.72
C TYR A 16 -7.57 9.42 -2.51
N ARG A 17 -8.08 10.49 -1.93
CA ARG A 17 -7.99 11.83 -2.47
C ARG A 17 -6.71 12.51 -1.97
N ALA A 18 -5.90 12.98 -2.90
CA ALA A 18 -4.75 13.85 -2.65
C ALA A 18 -5.01 15.21 -3.32
N GLY A 19 -5.45 16.20 -2.54
CA GLY A 19 -5.95 17.46 -3.08
C GLY A 19 -7.22 17.23 -3.92
N ASP A 20 -7.16 17.53 -5.21
CA ASP A 20 -8.29 17.34 -6.14
C ASP A 20 -8.21 16.03 -6.95
N VAL A 21 -7.14 15.27 -6.79
CA VAL A 21 -6.90 14.04 -7.56
C VAL A 21 -7.22 12.81 -6.73
N THR A 22 -7.83 11.80 -7.35
CA THR A 22 -7.98 10.47 -6.76
C THR A 22 -6.85 9.57 -7.21
N LEU A 23 -6.14 8.96 -6.26
CA LEU A 23 -5.01 8.09 -6.50
C LEU A 23 -5.28 6.69 -5.93
N PRO A 24 -5.00 5.62 -6.68
CA PRO A 24 -4.91 4.28 -6.13
C PRO A 24 -3.53 4.06 -5.50
N ALA A 25 -3.48 3.38 -4.35
CA ALA A 25 -2.26 2.86 -3.77
C ALA A 25 -2.49 1.42 -3.28
N THR A 26 -1.53 0.54 -3.57
CA THR A 26 -1.59 -0.86 -3.16
C THR A 26 -0.37 -1.19 -2.33
N ALA A 27 -0.57 -1.48 -1.05
CA ALA A 27 0.53 -1.66 -0.11
C ALA A 27 0.09 -2.46 1.11
N ARG A 28 1.03 -2.85 1.97
CA ARG A 28 0.72 -3.55 3.21
C ARG A 28 0.25 -2.55 4.25
N MET A 29 -0.90 -2.78 4.88
CA MET A 29 -1.36 -1.95 5.98
C MET A 29 -0.61 -2.30 7.26
N VAL A 30 0.16 -1.35 7.80
CA VAL A 30 1.05 -1.58 8.95
C VAL A 30 0.56 -0.94 10.24
N ALA A 31 -0.33 0.05 10.17
CA ALA A 31 -0.95 0.62 11.36
C ALA A 31 -2.30 1.29 11.05
N ASP A 32 -3.14 1.39 12.09
CA ASP A 32 -4.37 2.18 12.11
C ASP A 32 -4.39 3.00 13.40
N SER A 33 -4.36 4.34 13.29
CA SER A 33 -4.41 5.22 14.46
C SER A 33 -5.82 5.58 14.91
N GLY A 34 -6.85 5.14 14.17
CA GLY A 34 -8.24 5.59 14.36
C GLY A 34 -8.56 6.95 13.72
N ARG A 35 -7.58 7.62 13.10
CA ARG A 35 -7.76 8.85 12.30
C ARG A 35 -7.09 8.77 10.93
N SER A 36 -6.00 8.02 10.84
CA SER A 36 -5.25 7.75 9.61
C SER A 36 -4.88 6.27 9.57
N ILE A 37 -4.74 5.73 8.37
CA ILE A 37 -4.07 4.45 8.13
C ILE A 37 -2.62 4.69 7.73
N PHE A 38 -1.77 3.71 7.98
CA PHE A 38 -0.39 3.70 7.52
C PHE A 38 -0.17 2.49 6.63
N LEU A 39 0.34 2.75 5.44
CA LEU A 39 0.69 1.73 4.45
C LEU A 39 2.19 1.70 4.27
N GLU A 40 2.74 0.51 4.02
CA GLU A 40 4.15 0.29 3.77
C GLU A 40 4.32 -0.57 2.53
N GLU A 41 5.23 -0.18 1.63
CA GLU A 41 5.68 -0.99 0.51
C GLU A 41 7.19 -0.95 0.39
N HIS A 42 7.77 -2.11 0.08
CA HIS A 42 9.20 -2.28 -0.14
C HIS A 42 9.42 -2.42 -1.63
N TYR A 43 10.35 -1.64 -2.17
CA TYR A 43 10.71 -1.66 -3.59
C TYR A 43 12.22 -1.64 -3.74
N VAL A 44 12.73 -2.31 -4.77
CA VAL A 44 14.16 -2.32 -5.07
C VAL A 44 14.43 -1.25 -6.12
N LEU A 45 15.10 -0.18 -5.72
CA LEU A 45 15.57 0.84 -6.66
C LEU A 45 17.09 0.74 -6.77
N ARG A 46 17.60 0.40 -7.97
CA ARG A 46 19.04 0.29 -8.26
C ARG A 46 19.79 -0.61 -7.28
N GLY A 47 19.20 -1.76 -6.92
CA GLY A 47 19.79 -2.73 -5.99
C GLY A 47 19.71 -2.34 -4.50
N ARG A 48 19.04 -1.23 -4.15
CA ARG A 48 18.76 -0.85 -2.76
C ARG A 48 17.28 -1.10 -2.45
N VAL A 49 17.02 -1.83 -1.38
CA VAL A 49 15.67 -1.94 -0.82
C VAL A 49 15.33 -0.59 -0.20
N GLN A 50 14.28 0.02 -0.69
CA GLN A 50 13.70 1.22 -0.12
C GLN A 50 12.31 0.90 0.41
N THR A 51 11.97 1.56 1.51
CA THR A 51 10.67 1.43 2.17
C THR A 51 9.92 2.74 2.00
N PHE A 52 8.81 2.70 1.28
CA PHE A 52 7.88 3.81 1.23
C PHE A 52 6.79 3.59 2.27
N ARG A 53 6.50 4.64 3.03
CA ARG A 53 5.42 4.66 4.00
C ARG A 53 4.49 5.80 3.69
N TRP A 54 3.21 5.47 3.53
CA TRP A 54 2.15 6.46 3.34
C TRP A 54 1.33 6.59 4.60
N GLU A 55 0.99 7.83 4.94
CA GLU A 55 -0.09 8.13 5.88
C GLU A 55 -1.29 8.64 5.08
N ILE A 56 -2.45 8.00 5.26
CA ILE A 56 -3.69 8.42 4.59
C ILE A 56 -4.75 8.70 5.65
N PRO A 57 -5.15 9.97 5.82
CA PRO A 57 -6.24 10.34 6.72
C PRO A 57 -7.56 9.71 6.27
N TYR A 58 -8.40 9.29 7.21
CA TYR A 58 -9.69 8.64 6.90
C TYR A 58 -10.59 9.48 6.00
N GLN A 59 -10.59 10.80 6.19
CA GLN A 59 -11.35 11.75 5.37
C GLN A 59 -10.94 11.74 3.89
N CYS A 60 -9.71 11.29 3.59
CA CYS A 60 -9.21 11.17 2.23
C CYS A 60 -9.52 9.79 1.62
N ILE A 61 -9.88 8.78 2.42
CA ILE A 61 -10.13 7.42 1.93
C ILE A 61 -11.52 7.38 1.27
N LEU A 62 -11.53 7.07 -0.02
CA LEU A 62 -12.76 6.88 -0.80
C LEU A 62 -13.22 5.43 -0.76
N ARG A 63 -12.28 4.49 -0.92
CA ARG A 63 -12.52 3.04 -0.88
C ARG A 63 -11.27 2.34 -0.40
N MET A 64 -11.44 1.27 0.36
CA MET A 64 -10.33 0.40 0.73
C MET A 64 -10.77 -1.06 0.83
N GLU A 65 -10.00 -1.94 0.23
CA GLU A 65 -10.29 -3.37 0.15
C GLU A 65 -9.01 -4.20 0.31
N GLU A 66 -9.16 -5.44 0.77
CA GLU A 66 -8.06 -6.40 0.80
C GLU A 66 -7.69 -6.79 -0.64
N ASN A 67 -6.46 -6.54 -1.04
CA ASN A 67 -5.95 -6.95 -2.35
C ASN A 67 -5.26 -8.31 -2.21
N ARG A 68 -5.94 -9.36 -2.69
CA ARG A 68 -5.45 -10.74 -2.71
C ARG A 68 -4.65 -11.10 -3.96
N ALA A 69 -4.45 -10.16 -4.88
CA ALA A 69 -3.65 -10.43 -6.06
C ALA A 69 -2.21 -10.77 -5.64
N PRO A 70 -1.60 -11.80 -6.25
CA PRO A 70 -0.17 -12.02 -6.09
C PRO A 70 0.59 -10.77 -6.54
N LEU A 71 1.71 -10.48 -5.87
CA LEU A 71 2.63 -9.43 -6.30
C LEU A 71 2.94 -9.63 -7.80
N PRO A 72 2.92 -8.57 -8.63
CA PRO A 72 3.25 -8.72 -10.04
C PRO A 72 4.64 -9.35 -10.14
N ALA A 73 4.71 -10.46 -10.89
CA ALA A 73 5.93 -11.27 -11.05
C ALA A 73 7.13 -10.45 -11.62
N SER A 74 6.88 -9.26 -12.15
CA SER A 74 7.88 -8.34 -12.71
C SER A 74 8.79 -7.67 -11.68
N ALA A 75 8.68 -7.96 -10.38
CA ALA A 75 9.65 -7.53 -9.36
C ALA A 75 10.87 -8.49 -9.24
N PHE A 76 10.85 -9.63 -9.93
CA PHE A 76 11.96 -10.58 -10.00
C PHE A 76 12.33 -10.88 -11.46
N ASP A 77 12.70 -9.86 -12.25
CA ASP A 77 13.47 -10.12 -13.47
C ASP A 77 14.96 -9.92 -13.19
N GLY A 78 15.53 -10.97 -12.59
CA GLY A 78 16.95 -11.12 -12.31
C GLY A 78 17.52 -12.39 -12.93
N ARG A 79 16.97 -12.85 -14.06
CA ARG A 79 17.52 -13.97 -14.84
C ARG A 79 17.28 -13.76 -16.33
N GLU A 80 18.34 -13.33 -17.01
CA GLU A 80 18.60 -13.76 -18.38
C GLU A 80 19.05 -15.23 -18.32
N PRO A 81 18.38 -16.18 -19.00
CA PRO A 81 18.97 -17.47 -19.32
C PRO A 81 19.53 -17.40 -20.74
N GLY A 82 20.86 -17.29 -20.85
CA GLY A 82 21.65 -17.47 -22.07
C GLY A 82 22.86 -18.34 -21.78
#